data_AF-A0A2D6N031-F1
#
_entry.id   AF-A0A2D6N031-F1
#
_cell.length_a   1.000
_cell.length_b   1.000
_cell.length_c   1.000
_cell.angle_alpha   90.00
_cell.angle_beta   90.00
_cell.angle_gamma   90.00
#
_symmetry.space_group_name_H-M   'P 1'
#
loop_
_entity.id
_entity.type
_entity.pdbx_description
1 polymer ?
#
loop_
_entity_poly.entity_id
_entity_poly.type
_entity_poly.pdbx_seq_one_letter_code
_entity_poly.pdbx_strand_id
1 'polypeptide(L)'
;MAHRSRVSARSTSIEDRGNGSSVGGKIRHCRCESSQTESAYAFVMQQMQELPEGCILEVELGFDPSALLDGLSERGARARPARIARRRWMLLIQPPGDDELMDLRDLEAPIPMEQILEAAAELPPGATLIARTPCYPRPLMAQLDRRQLDWEAAEAADASGLIWIARPA
;
A
#
# COMPACT_ATOMS: atom_id res chain seq x y z
N MET A 1 14.57 20.13 8.26
CA MET A 1 14.18 18.76 8.65
C MET A 1 14.39 17.86 7.47
N ALA A 2 15.20 16.82 7.60
CA ALA A 2 15.57 15.92 6.49
C ALA A 2 14.33 15.16 6.00
N HIS A 3 14.07 15.23 4.69
CA HIS A 3 13.12 14.37 4.01
C HIS A 3 13.70 12.94 4.11
N ARG A 4 13.22 12.12 5.05
CA ARG A 4 13.64 10.72 5.11
C ARG A 4 13.07 10.07 3.86
N SER A 5 13.91 9.78 2.88
CA SER A 5 13.51 9.01 1.70
C SER A 5 12.93 7.69 2.20
N ARG A 6 11.65 7.44 1.90
CA ARG A 6 11.02 6.17 2.24
C ARG A 6 11.71 5.05 1.48
N VAL A 7 11.94 3.94 2.16
CA VAL A 7 12.48 2.75 1.51
C VAL A 7 11.37 2.16 0.65
N SER A 8 11.62 2.01 -0.64
CA SER A 8 10.79 1.22 -1.54
C SER A 8 11.67 0.32 -2.41
N ALA A 9 11.13 -0.83 -2.79
CA ALA A 9 11.75 -1.76 -3.72
C ALA A 9 10.65 -2.49 -4.51
N ARG A 10 11.01 -3.04 -5.67
CA ARG A 10 10.14 -3.85 -6.51
C ARG A 10 10.96 -4.94 -7.19
N SER A 11 10.29 -6.02 -7.60
CA SER A 11 10.92 -7.14 -8.31
C SER A 11 11.45 -6.71 -9.69
N THR A 12 12.57 -7.28 -10.14
CA THR A 12 13.11 -7.03 -11.49
C THR A 12 12.21 -7.56 -12.61
N SER A 13 11.42 -8.61 -12.35
CA SER A 13 10.43 -9.13 -13.30
C SER A 13 9.38 -8.08 -13.71
N ILE A 14 9.02 -7.17 -12.79
CA ILE A 14 8.18 -6.01 -13.09
C ILE A 14 8.91 -5.01 -14.00
N GLU A 15 10.22 -4.83 -13.80
CA GLU A 15 11.04 -3.85 -14.54
C GLU A 15 11.36 -4.32 -15.97
N ASP A 16 11.62 -5.62 -16.16
CA ASP A 16 12.00 -6.20 -17.46
C ASP A 16 10.83 -6.36 -18.45
N ARG A 17 9.57 -6.27 -18.00
CA ARG A 17 8.37 -6.38 -18.86
C ARG A 17 8.01 -5.07 -19.61
N GLY A 18 8.85 -4.04 -19.56
CA GLY A 18 8.53 -2.71 -20.08
C GLY A 18 8.96 -2.40 -21.52
N ASN A 19 8.10 -2.70 -22.51
CA ASN A 19 7.91 -1.81 -23.68
C ASN A 19 6.46 -1.30 -23.81
N GLY A 20 5.73 -1.27 -22.70
CA GLY A 20 4.43 -0.62 -22.55
C GLY A 20 4.34 0.01 -21.17
N SER A 21 4.13 1.32 -21.11
CA SER A 21 4.08 2.17 -19.90
C SER A 21 3.53 1.52 -18.62
N SER A 22 4.41 1.03 -17.73
CA SER A 22 4.13 0.88 -16.30
C SER A 22 4.99 1.87 -15.52
N VAL A 23 4.63 3.17 -15.61
CA VAL A 23 5.35 4.27 -14.93
C VAL A 23 4.82 4.48 -13.48
N GLY A 24 3.81 3.73 -13.04
CA GLY A 24 3.26 3.85 -11.68
C GLY A 24 3.55 2.61 -10.84
N GLY A 25 4.19 2.79 -9.68
CA GLY A 25 4.24 1.75 -8.65
C GLY A 25 2.85 1.39 -8.13
N LYS A 26 2.71 0.17 -7.61
CA LYS A 26 1.48 -0.37 -7.01
C LYS A 26 1.16 0.22 -5.65
N ILE A 27 2.15 0.83 -4.99
CA ILE A 27 1.99 1.56 -3.74
C ILE A 27 2.32 3.03 -4.01
N ARG A 28 1.30 3.89 -4.00
CA ARG A 28 1.46 5.34 -4.19
C ARG A 28 1.47 6.05 -2.86
N HIS A 29 2.48 6.90 -2.65
CA HIS A 29 2.59 7.75 -1.47
C HIS A 29 2.36 9.21 -1.84
N CYS A 30 1.43 9.86 -1.15
CA CYS A 30 1.11 11.27 -1.33
C CYS A 30 1.07 12.00 0.01
N ARG A 31 1.30 13.31 0.00
CA ARG A 31 1.12 14.17 1.16
C ARG A 31 0.13 15.26 0.82
N CYS A 32 -0.91 15.41 1.63
CA CYS A 32 -1.80 16.56 1.54
C CYS A 32 -1.26 17.68 2.44
N GLU A 33 -1.04 18.85 1.87
CA GLU A 33 -0.61 20.03 2.62
C GLU A 33 -1.79 20.82 3.21
N SER A 34 -3.02 20.55 2.75
CA SER A 34 -4.20 21.23 3.26
C SER A 34 -4.58 20.71 4.66
N SER A 35 -4.97 21.65 5.51
CA SER A 35 -5.58 21.38 6.81
C SER A 35 -7.11 21.43 6.78
N GLN A 36 -7.71 21.74 5.62
CA GLN A 36 -9.16 21.81 5.45
C GLN A 36 -9.70 20.48 4.93
N THR A 37 -10.75 19.98 5.57
CA THR A 37 -11.36 18.68 5.23
C THR A 37 -11.81 18.60 3.77
N GLU A 38 -12.49 19.63 3.24
CA GLU A 38 -13.00 19.63 1.87
C GLU A 38 -11.87 19.57 0.83
N SER A 39 -10.84 20.41 0.99
CA SER A 39 -9.69 20.38 0.09
C SER A 39 -8.90 19.08 0.19
N ALA A 40 -8.76 18.53 1.40
CA ALA A 40 -8.10 17.24 1.60
C ALA A 40 -8.91 16.10 0.98
N TYR A 41 -10.23 16.14 1.09
CA TYR A 41 -11.11 15.19 0.43
C TYR A 41 -10.97 15.26 -1.09
N ALA A 42 -11.05 16.47 -1.67
CA ALA A 42 -10.86 16.69 -3.10
C ALA A 42 -9.48 16.18 -3.58
N PHE A 43 -8.43 16.44 -2.81
CA PHE A 43 -7.09 15.92 -3.08
C PHE A 43 -7.05 14.39 -3.06
N VAL A 44 -7.60 13.75 -2.03
CA VAL A 44 -7.65 12.28 -1.93
C VAL A 44 -8.42 11.69 -3.10
N MET A 45 -9.57 12.27 -3.45
CA MET A 45 -10.39 11.84 -4.59
C MET A 45 -9.63 11.95 -5.91
N GLN A 46 -8.92 13.06 -6.15
CA GLN A 46 -8.08 13.22 -7.33
C GLN A 46 -7.00 12.13 -7.40
N GLN A 47 -6.30 11.88 -6.29
CA GLN A 47 -5.24 10.88 -6.25
C GLN A 47 -5.76 9.47 -6.47
N MET A 48 -6.98 9.15 -6.02
CA MET A 48 -7.63 7.87 -6.30
C MET A 48 -8.04 7.72 -7.77
N GLN A 49 -8.50 8.79 -8.43
CA GLN A 49 -8.87 8.76 -9.85
C GLN A 49 -7.64 8.57 -10.76
N GLU A 50 -6.49 9.08 -10.34
CA GLU A 50 -5.21 8.92 -11.04
C GLU A 50 -4.48 7.61 -10.68
N LEU A 51 -5.07 6.79 -9.80
CA LEU A 51 -4.48 5.56 -9.33
C LEU A 51 -4.82 4.41 -10.28
N PRO A 52 -3.83 3.62 -10.76
CA PRO A 52 -4.13 2.44 -11.55
C PRO A 52 -4.91 1.40 -10.74
N GLU A 53 -5.61 0.52 -11.44
CA GLU A 53 -6.37 -0.57 -10.82
C GLU A 53 -5.46 -1.48 -9.96
N GLY A 54 -6.01 -1.96 -8.83
CA GLY A 54 -5.31 -2.82 -7.87
C GLY A 54 -4.17 -2.14 -7.10
N CYS A 55 -4.02 -0.81 -7.21
CA CYS A 55 -3.00 -0.06 -6.47
C CYS A 55 -3.55 0.45 -5.14
N ILE A 56 -2.64 0.78 -4.22
CA ILE A 56 -2.97 1.32 -2.90
C ILE A 56 -2.46 2.75 -2.83
N LEU A 57 -3.23 3.61 -2.17
CA LEU A 57 -2.87 4.98 -1.92
C LEU A 57 -2.61 5.19 -0.42
N GLU A 58 -1.42 5.67 -0.07
CA GLU A 58 -1.11 6.15 1.25
C GLU A 58 -1.04 7.69 1.25
N VAL A 59 -1.86 8.33 2.07
CA VAL A 59 -1.91 9.79 2.19
C VAL A 59 -1.48 10.24 3.58
N GLU A 60 -0.46 11.08 3.66
CA GLU A 60 -0.12 11.80 4.88
C GLU A 60 -0.98 13.06 5.02
N LEU A 61 -1.56 13.27 6.21
CA LEU A 61 -2.48 14.36 6.52
C LEU A 61 -2.04 15.11 7.79
N GLY A 62 -2.27 16.41 7.81
CA GLY A 62 -1.97 17.28 8.97
C GLY A 62 -3.06 17.30 10.05
N PHE A 63 -4.13 16.51 9.89
CA PHE A 63 -5.31 16.51 10.75
C PHE A 63 -5.95 15.12 10.82
N ASP A 64 -6.88 14.94 11.74
CA ASP A 64 -7.61 13.68 11.94
C ASP A 64 -8.52 13.38 10.73
N PRO A 65 -8.31 12.26 10.01
CA PRO A 65 -9.05 11.93 8.80
C PRO A 65 -10.45 11.37 9.04
N SER A 66 -10.95 11.30 10.27
CA SER A 66 -12.23 10.65 10.58
C SER A 66 -13.38 11.18 9.72
N ALA A 67 -13.39 12.49 9.42
CA ALA A 67 -14.40 13.12 8.56
C ALA A 67 -14.33 12.71 7.07
N LEU A 68 -13.24 12.08 6.62
CA LEU A 68 -13.08 11.58 5.26
C LEU A 68 -13.57 10.14 5.10
N LEU A 69 -13.70 9.39 6.20
CA LEU A 69 -13.93 7.94 6.17
C LEU A 69 -15.28 7.57 5.57
N ASP A 70 -16.35 8.27 5.97
CA ASP A 70 -17.70 8.01 5.47
C ASP A 70 -17.76 8.23 3.95
N GLY A 71 -17.27 9.38 3.48
CA GLY A 71 -17.25 9.70 2.05
C GLY A 71 -16.36 8.78 1.21
N LEU A 72 -15.35 8.14 1.81
CA LEU A 72 -14.53 7.10 1.17
C LEU A 72 -15.28 5.76 1.13
N SER A 73 -15.91 5.39 2.23
CA SER A 73 -16.69 4.15 2.36
C SER A 73 -17.91 4.15 1.44
N GLU A 74 -18.61 5.28 1.30
CA GLU A 74 -19.74 5.46 0.37
C GLU A 74 -19.34 5.20 -1.09
N ARG A 75 -18.05 5.39 -1.40
CA ARG A 75 -17.48 5.13 -2.73
C ARG A 75 -16.94 3.71 -2.87
N GLY A 76 -17.09 2.87 -1.85
CA GLY A 76 -16.57 1.50 -1.82
C GLY A 76 -15.09 1.39 -1.47
N ALA A 77 -14.42 2.49 -1.14
CA ALA A 77 -13.02 2.46 -0.76
C ALA A 77 -12.85 2.06 0.71
N ARG A 78 -11.86 1.21 1.00
CA ARG A 78 -11.52 0.81 2.36
C ARG A 78 -10.37 1.69 2.87
N ALA A 79 -10.67 2.57 3.80
CA ALA A 79 -9.71 3.51 4.37
C ALA A 79 -9.34 3.12 5.81
N ARG A 80 -8.04 3.11 6.11
CA ARG A 80 -7.49 2.75 7.42
C ARG A 80 -6.61 3.89 7.95
N PRO A 81 -7.11 4.68 8.92
CA PRO A 81 -6.33 5.75 9.50
C PRO A 81 -5.32 5.21 10.51
N ALA A 82 -4.16 5.85 10.59
CA ALA A 82 -3.19 5.65 11.64
C ALA A 82 -2.60 7.00 12.07
N ARG A 83 -2.49 7.21 13.38
CA ARG A 83 -1.85 8.42 13.90
C ARG A 83 -0.34 8.19 13.98
N ILE A 84 0.43 9.01 13.26
CA ILE A 84 1.90 8.86 13.17
C ILE A 84 2.65 9.91 14.00
N ALA A 85 2.02 11.05 14.30
CA ALA A 85 2.50 12.03 15.27
C ALA A 85 1.34 12.85 15.85
N ARG A 86 1.62 13.75 16.80
CA ARG A 86 0.60 14.57 17.50
C ARG A 86 -0.40 15.28 16.57
N ARG A 87 0.05 15.74 15.41
CA ARG A 87 -0.76 16.42 14.38
C ARG A 87 -0.49 15.85 12.99
N ARG A 88 -0.20 14.56 12.92
CA ARG A 88 0.13 13.92 11.66
C ARG A 88 -0.50 12.56 11.63
N TRP A 89 -1.23 12.32 10.56
CA TRP A 89 -1.98 11.11 10.31
C TRP A 89 -1.54 10.53 8.99
N MET A 90 -1.71 9.22 8.88
CA MET A 90 -1.58 8.47 7.65
C MET A 90 -2.94 7.85 7.38
N LEU A 91 -3.39 7.93 6.14
CA LEU A 91 -4.59 7.28 5.66
C LEU A 91 -4.19 6.30 4.57
N LEU A 92 -4.29 5.00 4.87
CA LEU A 92 -4.10 3.95 3.89
C LEU A 92 -5.44 3.67 3.21
N ILE A 93 -5.50 3.88 1.90
CA ILE A 93 -6.72 3.79 1.11
C ILE A 93 -6.54 2.70 0.08
N GLN A 94 -7.41 1.71 0.18
CA GLN A 94 -7.61 0.73 -0.85
C GLN A 94 -8.82 1.16 -1.68
N PRO A 95 -8.67 1.46 -2.98
CA PRO A 95 -9.79 1.73 -3.86
C PRO A 95 -10.77 0.55 -3.92
N PRO A 96 -11.98 0.76 -4.46
CA PRO A 96 -12.92 -0.33 -4.70
C PRO A 96 -12.28 -1.44 -5.54
N GLY A 97 -12.44 -2.68 -5.11
CA GLY A 97 -11.87 -3.87 -5.73
C GLY A 97 -12.04 -5.11 -4.85
N ASP A 98 -11.69 -6.26 -5.39
CA ASP A 98 -11.89 -7.55 -4.74
C ASP A 98 -10.70 -7.99 -3.87
N ASP A 99 -9.52 -7.40 -4.09
CA ASP A 99 -8.36 -7.71 -3.27
C ASP A 99 -8.62 -7.27 -1.82
N GLU A 100 -8.33 -8.10 -0.83
CA GLU A 100 -8.42 -7.71 0.58
C GLU A 100 -7.02 -7.43 1.13
N LEU A 101 -6.83 -6.26 1.77
CA LEU A 101 -5.62 -5.99 2.53
C LEU A 101 -5.55 -6.88 3.77
N MET A 102 -4.55 -7.75 3.81
CA MET A 102 -4.17 -8.57 4.95
C MET A 102 -3.33 -7.74 5.94
N ASP A 103 -3.91 -7.34 7.08
CA ASP A 103 -3.19 -6.58 8.12
C ASP A 103 -2.58 -7.50 9.18
N LEU A 104 -1.25 -7.56 9.22
CA LEU A 104 -0.46 -8.47 10.07
C LEU A 104 0.45 -7.72 11.04
N ARG A 105 0.21 -6.41 11.26
CA ARG A 105 1.07 -5.54 12.06
C ARG A 105 1.18 -5.94 13.53
N ASP A 106 0.18 -6.65 14.05
CA ASP A 106 0.13 -7.06 15.45
C ASP A 106 0.82 -8.42 15.70
N LEU A 107 1.37 -9.05 14.66
CA LEU A 107 2.02 -10.36 14.75
C LEU A 107 3.54 -10.23 14.86
N GLU A 108 4.15 -11.08 15.68
CA GLU A 108 5.61 -11.14 15.82
C GLU A 108 6.27 -11.93 14.70
N ALA A 109 7.52 -11.60 14.39
CA ALA A 109 8.30 -12.39 13.44
C ALA A 109 8.52 -13.82 13.97
N PRO A 110 8.42 -14.87 13.12
CA PRO A 110 8.29 -14.84 11.65
C PRO A 110 6.85 -14.87 11.10
N ILE A 111 5.83 -14.82 11.95
CA ILE A 111 4.43 -15.11 11.60
C ILE A 111 3.91 -14.29 10.41
N PRO A 112 4.11 -12.95 10.31
CA PRO A 112 3.65 -12.19 9.14
C PRO A 112 4.21 -12.74 7.82
N MET A 113 5.48 -13.13 7.81
CA MET A 113 6.13 -13.65 6.60
C MET A 113 5.56 -15.00 6.20
N GLU A 114 5.34 -15.90 7.16
CA GLU A 114 4.79 -17.23 6.92
C GLU A 114 3.38 -17.14 6.33
N GLN A 115 2.51 -16.33 6.93
CA GLN A 115 1.14 -16.17 6.43
C GLN A 115 1.08 -15.51 5.04
N ILE A 116 1.96 -14.53 4.76
CA ILE A 116 2.02 -13.94 3.42
C ILE A 116 2.49 -14.97 2.39
N LEU A 117 3.47 -15.81 2.72
CA LEU A 117 3.96 -16.84 1.80
C LEU A 117 2.93 -17.94 1.55
N GLU A 118 2.14 -18.29 2.57
CA GLU A 118 1.01 -19.22 2.46
C GLU A 118 -0.06 -18.65 1.53
N ALA A 119 -0.54 -17.43 1.79
CA ALA A 119 -1.54 -16.77 0.93
C ALA A 119 -1.02 -16.56 -0.50
N ALA A 120 0.26 -16.18 -0.67
CA ALA A 120 0.87 -16.01 -1.99
C ALA A 120 0.99 -17.34 -2.76
N ALA A 121 1.16 -18.48 -2.07
CA ALA A 121 1.19 -19.79 -2.68
C ALA A 121 -0.16 -20.17 -3.30
N GLU A 122 -1.27 -19.71 -2.71
CA GLU A 122 -2.64 -19.99 -3.14
C GLU A 122 -3.17 -19.01 -4.20
N LEU A 123 -2.46 -17.91 -4.48
CA LEU A 123 -2.88 -16.95 -5.50
C LEU A 123 -3.11 -17.62 -6.86
N PRO A 124 -4.28 -17.44 -7.50
CA PRO A 124 -4.47 -17.82 -8.90
C PRO A 124 -3.58 -17.00 -9.85
N PRO A 125 -3.28 -17.52 -11.06
CA PRO A 125 -2.61 -16.72 -12.10
C PRO A 125 -3.38 -15.42 -12.39
N GLY A 126 -2.66 -14.30 -12.44
CA GLY A 126 -3.23 -12.96 -12.62
C GLY A 126 -3.83 -12.32 -11.35
N ALA A 127 -3.92 -13.05 -10.23
CA ALA A 127 -4.44 -12.51 -8.98
C ALA A 127 -3.37 -11.75 -8.18
N THR A 128 -3.82 -10.90 -7.25
CA THR A 128 -2.96 -10.10 -6.39
C THR A 128 -3.24 -10.31 -4.92
N LEU A 129 -2.24 -10.03 -4.09
CA LEU A 129 -2.32 -10.02 -2.63
C LEU A 129 -1.70 -8.72 -2.15
N ILE A 130 -2.36 -8.11 -1.17
CA ILE A 130 -1.84 -6.95 -0.49
C ILE A 130 -1.71 -7.30 0.99
N ALA A 131 -0.54 -7.09 1.56
CA ALA A 131 -0.31 -7.29 2.98
C ALA A 131 0.38 -6.09 3.64
N ARG A 132 0.08 -5.93 4.92
CA ARG A 132 0.70 -4.96 5.80
C ARG A 132 1.39 -5.67 6.95
N THR A 133 2.65 -5.33 7.18
CA THR A 133 3.56 -6.01 8.11
C THR A 133 4.04 -5.06 9.19
N PRO A 134 4.47 -5.56 10.37
CA PRO A 134 4.91 -4.70 11.47
C PRO A 134 6.07 -3.77 11.11
N CYS A 135 6.90 -4.17 10.13
CA CYS A 135 8.03 -3.40 9.63
C CYS A 135 8.36 -3.80 8.18
N TYR A 136 9.23 -3.06 7.52
CA TYR A 136 9.63 -3.32 6.12
C TYR A 136 10.15 -4.76 5.90
N PRO A 137 9.47 -5.59 5.08
CA PRO A 137 9.65 -7.05 5.09
C PRO A 137 10.82 -7.53 4.21
N ARG A 138 12.06 -7.17 4.57
CA ARG A 138 13.25 -7.50 3.76
C ARG A 138 13.41 -8.98 3.42
N PRO A 139 13.28 -9.92 4.38
CA PRO A 139 13.48 -11.34 4.10
C PRO A 139 12.44 -11.92 3.14
N LEU A 140 11.23 -11.34 3.10
CA LEU A 140 10.13 -11.80 2.27
C LEU A 140 10.42 -11.59 0.78
N MET A 141 11.05 -10.47 0.40
CA MET A 141 11.35 -10.15 -1.01
C MET A 141 12.14 -11.27 -1.70
N ALA A 142 13.21 -11.76 -1.07
CA ALA A 142 14.00 -12.88 -1.60
C ALA A 142 13.20 -14.19 -1.73
N GLN A 143 12.17 -14.40 -0.90
CA GLN A 143 11.30 -15.56 -0.98
C GLN A 143 10.29 -15.45 -2.13
N LEU A 144 9.81 -14.23 -2.41
CA LEU A 144 8.92 -13.95 -3.54
C LEU A 144 9.65 -14.05 -4.88
N ASP A 145 10.89 -13.55 -4.95
CA ASP A 145 11.75 -13.69 -6.13
C ASP A 145 11.98 -15.15 -6.50
N ARG A 146 12.31 -16.00 -5.51
CA ARG A 146 12.49 -17.46 -5.70
C ARG A 146 11.24 -18.15 -6.21
N ARG A 147 10.06 -17.57 -5.95
CA ARG A 147 8.75 -18.08 -6.39
C ARG A 147 8.28 -17.44 -7.70
N GLN A 148 9.10 -16.57 -8.30
CA GLN A 148 8.79 -15.86 -9.54
C GLN A 148 7.49 -15.05 -9.46
N LEU A 149 7.20 -14.52 -8.27
CA LEU A 149 6.09 -13.61 -8.04
C LEU A 149 6.55 -12.18 -8.31
N ASP A 150 5.65 -11.38 -8.89
CA ASP A 150 5.86 -9.95 -9.03
C ASP A 150 5.53 -9.28 -7.69
N TRP A 151 6.36 -8.35 -7.23
CA TRP A 151 6.10 -7.68 -5.95
C TRP A 151 6.62 -6.23 -5.92
N GLU A 152 5.97 -5.44 -5.07
CA GLU A 152 6.40 -4.10 -4.69
C GLU A 152 6.27 -3.94 -3.18
N ALA A 153 7.30 -3.43 -2.52
CA ALA A 153 7.32 -3.22 -1.08
C ALA A 153 7.75 -1.80 -0.75
N ALA A 154 7.07 -1.19 0.22
CA ALA A 154 7.38 0.15 0.70
C ALA A 154 7.28 0.24 2.23
N GLU A 155 8.10 1.10 2.82
CA GLU A 155 7.95 1.53 4.21
C GLU A 155 6.87 2.62 4.29
N ALA A 156 5.83 2.34 5.06
CA ALA A 156 4.72 3.25 5.29
C ALA A 156 5.09 4.41 6.23
N ALA A 157 4.22 5.42 6.30
CA ALA A 157 4.43 6.58 7.18
C ALA A 157 4.59 6.24 8.67
N ASP A 158 3.91 5.18 9.10
CA ASP A 158 3.88 4.71 10.48
C ASP A 158 4.95 3.63 10.76
N ALA A 159 5.96 3.53 9.89
CA ALA A 159 7.05 2.55 9.94
C ALA A 159 6.63 1.08 9.73
N SER A 160 5.35 0.81 9.45
CA SER A 160 4.91 -0.51 8.98
C SER A 160 5.43 -0.78 7.55
N GLY A 161 5.47 -2.05 7.16
CA GLY A 161 5.74 -2.44 5.78
C GLY A 161 4.45 -2.64 5.01
N LEU A 162 4.37 -2.11 3.80
CA LEU A 162 3.34 -2.48 2.82
C LEU A 162 3.98 -3.34 1.74
N ILE A 163 3.30 -4.41 1.35
CA ILE A 163 3.71 -5.24 0.23
C ILE A 163 2.52 -5.55 -0.66
N TRP A 164 2.70 -5.33 -1.95
CA TRP A 164 1.84 -5.77 -3.02
C TRP A 164 2.54 -6.94 -3.72
N ILE A 165 1.80 -8.00 -4.00
CA ILE A 165 2.29 -9.23 -4.62
C ILE A 165 1.31 -9.59 -5.73
N ALA A 166 1.79 -9.99 -6.89
CA ALA A 166 0.98 -10.56 -7.94
C ALA A 166 1.58 -11.86 -8.46
N ARG A 167 0.69 -12.77 -8.84
CA ARG A 167 1.06 -13.92 -9.63
C ARG A 167 0.92 -13.57 -11.11
N PRO A 168 1.96 -13.74 -11.93
CA PRO A 168 1.83 -13.62 -13.39
C PRO A 168 0.74 -14.56 -13.94
N ALA A 169 0.02 -14.10 -14.97
CA ALA A 169 -0.98 -14.90 -15.68
C ALA A 169 -0.37 -16.00 -16.54
#